data_AF-A0A955FKJ8-F1
#
_entry.id   AF-A0A955FKJ8-F1
#
_cell.length_a   1.000
_cell.length_b   1.000
_cell.length_c   1.000
_cell.angle_alpha   90.00
_cell.angle_beta   90.00
_cell.angle_gamma   90.00
#
_symmetry.space_group_name_H-M   'P 1'
#
loop_
_entity.id
_entity.type
_entity.pdbx_description
1 polymer ?
#
loop_
_entity_poly.entity_id
_entity_poly.type
_entity_poly.pdbx_seq_one_letter_code
_entity_poly.pdbx_strand_id
1 'polypeptide(L)'
;MSLFFGGLVVLVLGLGSTPVWAVSDLTINGGAAVNGYVDTYLPVDDLEVTGTDSPSVPVDLYVPYGSLSMTTTTGLTFNTDTSGQHLNFEGSLSDVNAALATLRYRNDRPKAIQLSVSITGSNQVYNPSTGHLYEVVDVSENPLTANEARTDAATHTQDGMTGYLVTITSQEENDFIEDRVSYDSWIGASDAAEDGK
;
A
#
# COMPACT_ATOMS: atom_id res chain seq x y z
N MET A 1 14.60 3.29 30.99
CA MET A 1 13.15 3.19 30.80
C MET A 1 12.95 2.05 29.80
N SER A 2 12.25 1.00 30.19
CA SER A 2 12.18 -0.29 29.47
C SER A 2 11.41 -0.13 28.15
N LEU A 3 12.01 -0.49 27.02
CA LEU A 3 11.31 -0.57 25.72
C LEU A 3 10.88 -2.03 25.52
N PHE A 4 9.58 -2.22 25.32
CA PHE A 4 8.92 -3.51 25.13
C PHE A 4 9.10 -3.99 23.67
N PHE A 5 9.06 -5.30 23.49
CA PHE A 5 9.36 -6.02 22.25
C PHE A 5 8.10 -6.22 21.37
N GLY A 6 8.29 -6.05 20.05
CA GLY A 6 7.73 -6.93 19.00
C GLY A 6 6.22 -6.87 18.77
N GLY A 7 5.78 -6.04 17.83
CA GLY A 7 4.42 -6.14 17.28
C GLY A 7 4.37 -6.41 15.77
N LEU A 8 5.34 -5.90 14.99
CA LEU A 8 5.13 -5.79 13.55
C LEU A 8 6.46 -5.77 12.75
N VAL A 9 6.45 -6.26 11.52
CA VAL A 9 7.59 -6.21 10.58
C VAL A 9 7.19 -5.34 9.40
N VAL A 10 7.97 -4.31 9.08
CA VAL A 10 7.75 -3.47 7.89
C VAL A 10 8.81 -3.81 6.86
N LEU A 11 8.34 -4.29 5.73
CA LEU A 11 9.15 -4.91 4.69
C LEU A 11 9.02 -4.09 3.42
N VAL A 12 10.13 -3.73 2.77
CA VAL A 12 10.12 -3.16 1.43
C VAL A 12 10.39 -4.25 0.41
N LEU A 13 9.54 -4.31 -0.60
CA LEU A 13 9.75 -5.03 -1.84
C LEU A 13 10.24 -4.00 -2.87
N GLY A 14 11.56 -3.93 -3.10
CA GLY A 14 12.22 -2.89 -3.89
C GLY A 14 13.32 -3.44 -4.82
N LEU A 15 13.21 -3.08 -6.10
CA LEU A 15 13.95 -3.63 -7.24
C LEU A 15 15.43 -3.25 -7.30
N GLY A 16 16.30 -4.27 -7.27
CA GLY A 16 17.62 -4.18 -7.87
C GLY A 16 17.52 -4.04 -9.38
N SER A 17 18.11 -2.98 -9.92
CA SER A 17 18.36 -2.65 -11.34
C SER A 17 17.67 -3.54 -12.39
N THR A 18 16.48 -3.10 -12.82
CA THR A 18 15.72 -3.49 -14.02
C THR A 18 15.49 -4.98 -14.28
N PRO A 19 14.40 -5.57 -13.74
CA PRO A 19 13.80 -6.74 -14.35
C PRO A 19 12.75 -6.33 -15.41
N VAL A 20 12.80 -7.05 -16.52
CA VAL A 20 11.70 -7.14 -17.50
C VAL A 20 10.62 -8.01 -16.86
N TRP A 21 9.40 -7.49 -16.84
CA TRP A 21 8.31 -7.93 -15.99
C TRP A 21 7.57 -9.11 -16.61
N ALA A 22 7.19 -10.10 -15.80
CA ALA A 22 5.98 -10.89 -16.05
C ALA A 22 5.00 -10.50 -14.93
N VAL A 23 4.23 -9.45 -15.23
CA VAL A 23 3.18 -8.91 -14.37
C VAL A 23 2.17 -10.02 -14.00
N SER A 24 1.52 -9.92 -12.83
CA SER A 24 0.10 -10.29 -12.79
C SER A 24 -0.53 -9.59 -13.99
N ASP A 25 -1.22 -10.28 -14.89
CA ASP A 25 -1.74 -9.67 -16.13
C ASP A 25 -2.71 -8.48 -15.90
N LEU A 26 -2.98 -8.16 -14.63
CA LEU A 26 -3.68 -6.99 -14.16
C LEU A 26 -2.88 -5.71 -14.40
N THR A 27 -3.52 -4.76 -15.07
CA THR A 27 -2.99 -3.44 -15.39
C THR A 27 -4.00 -2.40 -14.93
N ILE A 28 -3.54 -1.35 -14.26
CA ILE A 28 -4.36 -0.17 -13.95
C ILE A 28 -4.28 0.79 -15.14
N ASN A 29 -5.43 1.18 -15.67
CA ASN A 29 -5.60 2.19 -16.71
C ASN A 29 -6.33 3.42 -16.15
N GLY A 30 -6.25 4.55 -16.86
CA GLY A 30 -6.85 5.82 -16.46
C GLY A 30 -5.85 6.79 -15.81
N GLY A 31 -6.34 7.64 -14.90
CA GLY A 31 -5.53 8.61 -14.17
C GLY A 31 -5.65 10.05 -14.70
N ALA A 32 -6.74 10.38 -15.35
CA ALA A 32 -7.06 11.74 -15.77
C ALA A 32 -7.18 12.66 -14.55
N ALA A 33 -6.69 13.88 -14.69
CA ALA A 33 -6.83 14.88 -13.66
C ALA A 33 -8.30 15.29 -13.52
N VAL A 34 -8.79 15.31 -12.28
CA VAL A 34 -10.13 15.80 -11.96
C VAL A 34 -10.01 17.15 -11.25
N ASN A 35 -10.84 18.12 -11.66
CA ASN A 35 -10.87 19.46 -11.07
C ASN A 35 -12.26 19.80 -10.54
N GLY A 36 -12.32 20.49 -9.41
CA GLY A 36 -13.56 21.03 -8.89
C GLY A 36 -13.39 21.81 -7.60
N TYR A 37 -14.51 22.11 -6.96
CA TYR A 37 -14.58 22.91 -5.75
C TYR A 37 -14.34 22.09 -4.48
N VAL A 38 -13.84 22.75 -3.44
CA VAL A 38 -13.72 22.18 -2.09
C VAL A 38 -15.06 21.66 -1.60
N ASP A 39 -15.03 20.60 -0.81
CA ASP A 39 -16.18 19.94 -0.17
C ASP A 39 -17.21 19.33 -1.14
N THR A 40 -16.88 19.23 -2.43
CA THR A 40 -17.71 18.61 -3.45
C THR A 40 -17.19 17.22 -3.79
N TYR A 41 -18.09 16.26 -4.07
CA TYR A 41 -17.70 14.96 -4.59
C TYR A 41 -17.34 15.08 -6.07
N LEU A 42 -16.07 14.87 -6.37
CA LEU A 42 -15.50 14.85 -7.71
C LEU A 42 -15.46 13.40 -8.21
N PRO A 43 -16.04 13.07 -9.38
CA PRO A 43 -15.98 11.72 -9.93
C PRO A 43 -14.56 11.36 -10.37
N VAL A 44 -14.12 10.14 -10.07
CA VAL A 44 -12.86 9.53 -10.53
C VAL A 44 -13.23 8.23 -11.25
N ASP A 45 -13.95 8.38 -12.37
CA ASP A 45 -14.65 7.31 -13.07
C ASP A 45 -13.88 6.77 -14.29
N ASP A 46 -12.63 7.19 -14.47
CA ASP A 46 -11.76 6.78 -15.57
C ASP A 46 -10.78 5.65 -15.20
N LEU A 47 -10.79 5.21 -13.93
CA LEU A 47 -9.94 4.12 -13.46
C LEU A 47 -10.55 2.76 -13.83
N GLU A 48 -9.71 1.90 -14.40
CA GLU A 48 -10.08 0.54 -14.79
C GLU A 48 -8.92 -0.42 -14.52
N VAL A 49 -9.22 -1.60 -13.99
CA VAL A 49 -8.28 -2.72 -13.92
C VAL A 49 -8.59 -3.69 -15.06
N THR A 50 -7.59 -4.01 -15.88
CA THR A 50 -7.71 -4.97 -16.99
C THR A 50 -6.74 -6.11 -16.84
N GLY A 51 -7.13 -7.34 -17.18
CA GLY A 51 -6.25 -8.50 -17.21
C GLY A 51 -7.05 -9.78 -17.45
N THR A 52 -6.44 -10.93 -17.21
CA THR A 52 -7.10 -12.22 -17.00
C THR A 52 -8.10 -12.09 -15.85
N ASP A 53 -9.27 -12.70 -16.03
CA ASP A 53 -10.30 -12.76 -15.00
C ASP A 53 -9.74 -13.41 -13.73
N SER A 54 -9.47 -12.58 -12.72
CA SER A 54 -9.11 -13.02 -11.37
C SER A 54 -10.36 -13.02 -10.48
N PRO A 55 -10.62 -14.11 -9.72
CA PRO A 55 -11.73 -14.17 -8.78
C PRO A 55 -11.53 -13.24 -7.57
N SER A 56 -10.28 -12.84 -7.27
CA SER A 56 -9.97 -11.81 -6.28
C SER A 56 -8.89 -10.87 -6.82
N VAL A 57 -9.20 -9.59 -6.89
CA VAL A 57 -8.32 -8.49 -7.27
C VAL A 57 -8.23 -7.56 -6.06
N PRO A 58 -7.09 -7.53 -5.35
CA PRO A 58 -6.93 -6.64 -4.22
C PRO A 58 -6.52 -5.25 -4.72
N VAL A 59 -7.20 -4.22 -4.22
CA VAL A 59 -6.99 -2.82 -4.61
C VAL A 59 -6.78 -1.98 -3.37
N ASP A 60 -5.73 -1.17 -3.41
CA ASP A 60 -5.41 -0.16 -2.41
C ASP A 60 -5.50 1.22 -3.04
N LEU A 61 -6.33 2.09 -2.44
CA LEU A 61 -6.50 3.48 -2.83
C LEU A 61 -6.09 4.39 -1.68
N TYR A 62 -5.28 5.40 -1.98
CA TYR A 62 -4.84 6.35 -0.96
C TYR A 62 -4.78 7.79 -1.48
N VAL A 63 -5.25 8.72 -0.65
CA VAL A 63 -5.05 10.16 -0.80
C VAL A 63 -4.48 10.76 0.48
N PRO A 64 -3.52 11.70 0.40
CA PRO A 64 -2.92 12.31 1.59
C PRO A 64 -3.84 13.27 2.34
N TYR A 65 -4.92 13.75 1.69
CA TYR A 65 -5.90 14.68 2.27
C TYR A 65 -7.26 14.50 1.60
N GLY A 66 -8.34 14.75 2.35
CA GLY A 66 -9.72 14.59 1.87
C GLY A 66 -10.25 13.18 2.12
N SER A 67 -11.19 12.72 1.29
CA SER A 67 -11.78 11.38 1.44
C SER A 67 -12.20 10.78 0.11
N LEU A 68 -12.03 9.47 -0.01
CA LEU A 68 -12.51 8.61 -1.08
C LEU A 68 -13.80 7.91 -0.65
N SER A 69 -14.68 7.67 -1.61
CA SER A 69 -15.90 6.88 -1.41
C SER A 69 -16.38 6.30 -2.74
N MET A 70 -17.10 5.19 -2.69
CA MET A 70 -17.76 4.57 -3.85
C MET A 70 -19.25 4.42 -3.56
N THR A 71 -20.10 4.54 -4.58
CA THR A 71 -21.54 4.25 -4.41
C THR A 71 -21.92 2.81 -4.73
N THR A 72 -21.03 2.08 -5.40
CA THR A 72 -21.15 0.64 -5.63
C THR A 72 -20.06 -0.09 -4.86
N THR A 73 -20.46 -0.99 -3.97
CA THR A 73 -19.55 -1.86 -3.18
C THR A 73 -19.97 -3.32 -3.18
N THR A 74 -20.94 -3.67 -4.04
CA THR A 74 -21.43 -5.06 -4.15
C THR A 74 -20.32 -5.96 -4.66
N GLY A 75 -20.13 -7.12 -4.04
CA GLY A 75 -19.08 -8.07 -4.42
C GLY A 75 -17.69 -7.72 -3.89
N LEU A 76 -17.54 -6.61 -3.14
CA LEU A 76 -16.28 -6.24 -2.50
C LEU A 76 -16.23 -6.67 -1.04
N THR A 77 -15.05 -7.10 -0.61
CA THR A 77 -14.66 -7.27 0.79
C THR A 77 -13.68 -6.15 1.14
N PHE A 78 -14.01 -5.34 2.15
CA PHE A 78 -13.13 -4.25 2.61
C PHE A 78 -12.28 -4.69 3.80
N ASN A 79 -10.99 -4.36 3.78
CA ASN A 79 -10.06 -4.52 4.89
C ASN A 79 -9.89 -3.22 5.70
N THR A 80 -10.38 -2.09 5.17
CA THR A 80 -10.50 -0.79 5.85
C THR A 80 -11.97 -0.36 5.92
N ASP A 81 -12.24 0.87 6.39
CA ASP A 81 -13.55 1.49 6.20
C ASP A 81 -13.91 1.64 4.71
N THR A 82 -15.21 1.72 4.40
CA THR A 82 -15.72 1.87 3.03
C THR A 82 -15.61 3.30 2.48
N SER A 83 -15.12 4.23 3.29
CA SER A 83 -14.87 5.63 2.92
C SER A 83 -13.78 6.20 3.81
N GLY A 84 -12.90 7.04 3.27
CA GLY A 84 -11.80 7.61 4.04
C GLY A 84 -10.63 7.99 3.16
N GLN A 85 -9.48 8.30 3.77
CA GLN A 85 -8.25 8.58 3.03
C GLN A 85 -7.63 7.32 2.42
N HIS A 86 -7.93 6.16 3.00
CA HIS A 86 -7.41 4.86 2.62
C HIS A 86 -8.58 3.90 2.43
N LEU A 87 -8.66 3.29 1.24
CA LEU A 87 -9.59 2.20 0.95
C LEU A 87 -8.76 0.99 0.51
N ASN A 88 -8.84 -0.09 1.28
CA ASN A 88 -8.29 -1.39 0.91
C ASN A 88 -9.46 -2.37 0.77
N PHE A 89 -9.60 -2.97 -0.41
CA PHE A 89 -10.67 -3.91 -0.70
C PHE A 89 -10.25 -4.92 -1.76
N GLU A 90 -10.97 -6.04 -1.81
CA GLU A 90 -10.81 -7.05 -2.84
C GLU A 90 -12.16 -7.54 -3.36
N GLY A 91 -12.19 -8.05 -4.59
CA GLY A 91 -13.39 -8.61 -5.21
C GLY A 91 -13.08 -9.21 -6.58
N SER A 92 -14.10 -9.72 -7.28
CA SER A 92 -13.91 -10.15 -8.66
C SER A 92 -13.48 -8.96 -9.54
N LEU A 93 -12.75 -9.21 -10.63
CA LEU A 93 -12.35 -8.14 -11.57
C LEU A 93 -13.54 -7.28 -12.03
N SER A 94 -14.69 -7.91 -12.27
CA SER A 94 -15.92 -7.22 -12.65
C SER A 94 -16.47 -6.35 -11.53
N ASP A 95 -16.49 -6.83 -10.29
CA ASP A 95 -17.01 -6.08 -9.13
C ASP A 95 -16.09 -4.89 -8.79
N VAL A 96 -14.77 -5.09 -8.90
CA VAL A 96 -13.78 -4.02 -8.74
C VAL A 96 -14.01 -2.92 -9.77
N ASN A 97 -14.13 -3.24 -11.05
CA ASN A 97 -14.38 -2.24 -12.09
C ASN A 97 -15.75 -1.55 -11.93
N ALA A 98 -16.79 -2.28 -11.51
CA ALA A 98 -18.09 -1.69 -11.20
C ALA A 98 -18.04 -0.70 -10.03
N ALA A 99 -17.18 -0.96 -9.04
CA ALA A 99 -16.95 -0.07 -7.91
C ALA A 99 -16.12 1.16 -8.30
N LEU A 100 -14.99 0.96 -9.00
CA LEU A 100 -14.11 2.02 -9.51
C LEU A 100 -14.84 3.02 -10.41
N ALA A 101 -15.76 2.55 -11.26
CA ALA A 101 -16.62 3.42 -12.08
C ALA A 101 -17.52 4.37 -11.27
N THR A 102 -17.64 4.16 -9.95
CA THR A 102 -18.41 5.02 -9.05
C THR A 102 -17.55 5.72 -7.99
N LEU A 103 -16.22 5.61 -8.10
CA LEU A 103 -15.27 6.23 -7.19
C LEU A 103 -15.40 7.76 -7.23
N ARG A 104 -15.36 8.36 -6.05
CA ARG A 104 -15.44 9.80 -5.86
C ARG A 104 -14.43 10.25 -4.83
N TYR A 105 -13.86 11.41 -5.09
CA TYR A 105 -12.98 12.12 -4.17
C TYR A 105 -13.67 13.38 -3.65
N ARG A 106 -13.60 13.62 -2.34
CA ARG A 106 -14.03 14.87 -1.70
C ARG A 106 -12.82 15.54 -1.06
N ASN A 107 -12.40 16.66 -1.63
CA ASN A 107 -11.31 17.47 -1.09
C ASN A 107 -11.77 18.34 0.08
N ASP A 108 -10.89 18.53 1.04
CA ASP A 108 -11.07 19.39 2.21
C ASP A 108 -10.31 20.73 2.09
N ARG A 109 -9.58 20.92 0.97
CA ARG A 109 -8.71 22.08 0.75
C ARG A 109 -8.49 22.37 -0.74
N PRO A 110 -8.18 23.63 -1.12
CA PRO A 110 -7.89 24.01 -2.51
C PRO A 110 -6.42 23.72 -2.87
N LYS A 111 -6.00 22.45 -2.77
CA LYS A 111 -4.64 22.02 -3.11
C LYS A 111 -4.70 20.81 -4.04
N ALA A 112 -3.82 20.77 -5.04
CA ALA A 112 -3.63 19.57 -5.84
C ALA A 112 -3.05 18.44 -4.98
N ILE A 113 -3.58 17.24 -5.16
CA ILE A 113 -3.15 16.00 -4.51
C ILE A 113 -3.06 14.90 -5.56
N GLN A 114 -2.36 13.82 -5.24
CA GLN A 114 -2.33 12.62 -6.07
C GLN A 114 -3.12 11.51 -5.36
N LEU A 115 -3.99 10.85 -6.12
CA LEU A 115 -4.57 9.57 -5.74
C LEU A 115 -3.56 8.47 -6.11
N SER A 116 -3.23 7.66 -5.12
CA SER A 116 -2.41 6.46 -5.31
C SER A 116 -3.35 5.28 -5.52
N VAL A 117 -3.07 4.45 -6.52
CA VAL A 117 -3.81 3.23 -6.83
C VAL A 117 -2.80 2.12 -6.97
N SER A 118 -2.96 1.02 -6.25
CA SER A 118 -2.13 -0.15 -6.41
C SER A 118 -2.94 -1.44 -6.31
N ILE A 119 -2.48 -2.46 -7.03
CA ILE A 119 -3.03 -3.82 -6.94
C ILE A 119 -2.06 -4.60 -6.07
N THR A 120 -2.27 -4.56 -4.77
CA THR A 120 -1.34 -5.06 -3.76
C THR A 120 -2.10 -5.95 -2.80
N GLY A 121 -1.47 -7.01 -2.28
CA GLY A 121 -2.12 -7.91 -1.32
C GLY A 121 -2.66 -7.16 -0.09
N SER A 122 -3.55 -7.77 0.68
CA SER A 122 -4.28 -7.14 1.80
C SER A 122 -3.40 -6.48 2.89
N ASN A 123 -2.10 -6.82 2.96
CA ASN A 123 -1.14 -6.24 3.90
C ASN A 123 -0.02 -5.42 3.21
N GLN A 124 -0.18 -5.11 1.93
CA GLN A 124 0.80 -4.44 1.09
C GLN A 124 0.31 -3.06 0.66
N VAL A 125 1.19 -2.05 0.75
CA VAL A 125 0.91 -0.65 0.46
C VAL A 125 2.00 -0.07 -0.42
N TYR A 126 1.62 0.49 -1.56
CA TYR A 126 2.55 1.19 -2.44
C TYR A 126 2.73 2.66 -2.02
N ASN A 127 3.97 3.11 -1.78
CA ASN A 127 4.28 4.52 -1.62
C ASN A 127 4.74 5.11 -2.96
N PRO A 128 3.96 6.00 -3.60
CA PRO A 128 4.36 6.61 -4.86
C PRO A 128 5.53 7.59 -4.73
N SER A 129 5.81 8.13 -3.53
CA SER A 129 6.92 9.09 -3.36
C SER A 129 8.28 8.39 -3.40
N THR A 130 8.36 7.16 -2.91
CA THR A 130 9.58 6.34 -2.91
C THR A 130 9.59 5.28 -4.01
N GLY A 131 8.42 4.95 -4.57
CA GLY A 131 8.25 3.87 -5.56
C GLY A 131 8.38 2.47 -4.95
N HIS A 132 8.23 2.36 -3.62
CA HIS A 132 8.39 1.12 -2.88
C HIS A 132 7.04 0.51 -2.51
N LEU A 133 6.96 -0.82 -2.57
CA LEU A 133 5.87 -1.57 -2.00
C LEU A 133 6.25 -1.99 -0.58
N TYR A 134 5.45 -1.60 0.40
CA TYR A 134 5.66 -1.91 1.81
C TYR A 134 4.70 -3.03 2.21
N GLU A 135 5.16 -4.05 2.89
CA GLU A 135 4.31 -5.06 3.52
C GLU A 135 4.42 -4.96 5.04
N VAL A 136 3.27 -4.96 5.70
CA VAL A 136 3.12 -4.85 7.16
C VAL A 136 2.72 -6.23 7.68
N VAL A 137 3.63 -6.93 8.37
CA VAL A 137 3.39 -8.29 8.87
C VAL A 137 3.25 -8.26 10.38
N ASP A 138 2.10 -8.68 10.90
CA ASP A 138 1.87 -8.84 12.34
C ASP A 138 2.55 -10.13 12.83
N VAL A 139 3.51 -9.97 13.75
CA VAL A 139 4.26 -11.07 14.38
C VAL A 139 4.04 -11.10 15.90
N SER A 140 2.98 -10.45 16.40
CA SER A 140 2.69 -10.35 17.82
C SER A 140 2.40 -11.72 18.48
N GLU A 141 1.86 -12.67 17.72
CA GLU A 141 1.63 -14.05 18.19
C GLU A 141 2.91 -14.89 18.26
N ASN A 142 3.92 -14.56 17.45
CA ASN A 142 5.23 -15.21 17.46
C ASN A 142 6.35 -14.19 17.22
N PRO A 143 6.75 -13.44 18.28
CA PRO A 143 7.67 -12.32 18.13
C PRO A 143 9.03 -12.74 17.57
N LEU A 144 9.44 -12.08 16.50
CA LEU A 144 10.73 -12.33 15.84
C LEU A 144 11.85 -11.48 16.45
N THR A 145 13.07 -12.02 16.47
CA THR A 145 14.30 -11.24 16.63
C THR A 145 14.65 -10.49 15.34
N ALA A 146 15.57 -9.52 15.39
CA ALA A 146 16.01 -8.77 14.20
C ALA A 146 16.55 -9.66 13.05
N ASN A 147 17.21 -10.77 13.37
CA ASN A 147 17.74 -11.70 12.37
C ASN A 147 16.64 -12.59 11.78
N GLU A 148 15.69 -13.01 12.61
CA GLU A 148 14.52 -13.75 12.16
C GLU A 148 13.63 -12.85 11.30
N ALA A 149 13.37 -11.61 11.70
CA ALA A 149 12.63 -10.63 10.91
C ALA A 149 13.29 -10.35 9.56
N ARG A 150 14.63 -10.29 9.49
CA ARG A 150 15.35 -10.15 8.21
C ARG A 150 15.27 -11.41 7.35
N THR A 151 15.24 -12.58 7.96
CA THR A 151 15.12 -13.85 7.23
C THR A 151 13.69 -14.03 6.72
N ASP A 152 12.72 -13.77 7.59
CA ASP A 152 11.28 -13.72 7.30
C ASP A 152 11.01 -12.74 6.16
N ALA A 153 11.57 -11.53 6.23
CA ALA A 153 11.56 -10.56 5.13
C ALA A 153 11.95 -11.13 3.78
N ALA A 154 13.02 -11.91 3.78
CA ALA A 154 13.56 -12.52 2.58
C ALA A 154 12.74 -13.73 2.09
N THR A 155 11.82 -14.24 2.91
CA THR A 155 10.82 -15.25 2.48
C THR A 155 9.59 -14.61 1.82
N HIS A 156 9.31 -13.34 2.13
CA HIS A 156 8.28 -12.59 1.44
C HIS A 156 8.75 -12.25 0.04
N THR A 157 8.07 -12.83 -0.95
CA THR A 157 8.36 -12.58 -2.35
C THR A 157 7.12 -12.08 -3.06
N GLN A 158 7.27 -11.00 -3.81
CA GLN A 158 6.24 -10.47 -4.69
C GLN A 158 6.85 -10.34 -6.08
N ASP A 159 6.28 -11.05 -7.06
CA ASP A 159 6.68 -10.94 -8.47
C ASP A 159 8.18 -11.16 -8.72
N GLY A 160 8.78 -12.10 -7.97
CA GLY A 160 10.20 -12.45 -8.06
C GLY A 160 11.15 -11.48 -7.35
N MET A 161 10.62 -10.41 -6.76
CA MET A 161 11.35 -9.57 -5.81
C MET A 161 11.35 -10.21 -4.45
N THR A 162 12.51 -10.18 -3.80
CA THR A 162 12.66 -10.60 -2.40
C THR A 162 12.52 -9.39 -1.50
N GLY A 163 11.67 -9.50 -0.47
CA GLY A 163 11.49 -8.46 0.53
C GLY A 163 12.75 -8.24 1.37
N TYR A 164 12.87 -7.04 1.92
CA TYR A 164 13.88 -6.69 2.91
C TYR A 164 13.29 -5.74 3.95
N LEU A 165 13.87 -5.66 5.14
CA LEU A 165 13.40 -4.70 6.16
C LEU A 165 13.55 -3.26 5.65
N VAL A 166 12.52 -2.44 5.81
CA VAL A 166 12.49 -1.05 5.29
C VAL A 166 13.65 -0.19 5.80
N THR A 167 14.36 0.50 4.92
CA THR A 167 15.29 1.57 5.33
C THR A 167 14.60 2.91 5.08
N ILE A 168 14.22 3.61 6.15
CA ILE A 168 13.56 4.92 6.04
C ILE A 168 14.60 5.97 5.65
N THR A 169 14.41 6.62 4.50
CA THR A 169 15.36 7.57 3.91
C THR A 169 14.87 9.03 3.91
N SER A 170 13.61 9.27 4.26
CA SER A 170 13.01 10.61 4.32
C SER A 170 11.96 10.73 5.42
N GLN A 171 11.69 11.97 5.87
CA GLN A 171 10.61 12.24 6.82
C GLN A 171 9.24 11.92 6.21
N GLU A 172 9.05 12.18 4.92
CA GLU A 172 7.79 11.88 4.22
C GLU A 172 7.53 10.37 4.13
N GLU A 173 8.59 9.57 3.97
CA GLU A 173 8.51 8.10 4.07
C GLU A 173 8.22 7.65 5.50
N ASN A 174 8.82 8.28 6.50
CA ASN A 174 8.54 8.00 7.91
C ASN A 174 7.06 8.25 8.23
N ASP A 175 6.53 9.42 7.87
CA ASP A 175 5.13 9.79 8.12
C ASP A 175 4.17 8.83 7.39
N PHE A 176 4.51 8.41 6.16
CA PHE A 176 3.73 7.44 5.39
C PHE A 176 3.62 6.07 6.07
N ILE A 177 4.71 5.60 6.68
CA ILE A 177 4.79 4.33 7.40
C ILE A 177 4.09 4.45 8.76
N GLU A 178 4.31 5.55 9.48
CA GLU A 178 3.72 5.80 10.82
C GLU A 178 2.19 5.79 10.79
N ASP A 179 1.58 6.37 9.74
CA ASP A 179 0.12 6.34 9.54
C ASP A 179 -0.46 4.93 9.35
N ARG A 180 0.38 3.92 9.06
CA ARG A 180 -0.02 2.55 8.70
C ARG A 180 0.43 1.49 9.70
N VAL A 181 1.26 1.87 10.66
CA VAL A 181 1.93 0.96 11.57
C VAL A 181 1.57 1.38 12.99
N SER A 182 0.64 0.66 13.62
CA SER A 182 0.15 0.99 14.97
C SER A 182 1.05 0.48 16.10
N TYR A 183 2.16 -0.19 15.78
CA TYR A 183 3.06 -0.86 16.74
C TYR A 183 4.54 -0.70 16.36
N ASP A 184 5.42 -0.73 17.36
CA ASP A 184 6.88 -0.76 17.15
C ASP A 184 7.26 -1.90 16.18
N SER A 185 7.94 -1.52 15.10
CA SER A 185 8.22 -2.41 13.98
C SER A 185 9.69 -2.63 13.71
N TRP A 186 10.04 -3.84 13.22
CA TRP A 186 11.36 -4.10 12.70
C TRP A 186 11.57 -3.36 11.37
N ILE A 187 12.60 -2.50 11.35
CA ILE A 187 13.04 -1.76 10.16
C ILE A 187 14.53 -2.05 9.88
N GLY A 188 14.95 -1.87 8.64
CA GLY A 188 16.32 -1.99 8.18
C GLY A 188 17.15 -0.79 8.62
N ALA A 189 17.76 -0.87 9.80
CA ALA A 189 18.87 0.03 10.13
C ALA A 189 20.10 -0.36 9.30
N SER A 190 20.57 0.54 8.43
CA SER A 190 21.80 0.32 7.66
C SER A 190 23.04 0.79 8.43
N ASP A 191 23.58 -0.06 9.30
CA ASP A 191 25.03 -0.15 9.49
C ASP A 191 25.45 -1.54 9.99
N ALA A 192 25.84 -2.38 9.03
CA ALA A 192 26.97 -3.25 9.23
C ALA A 192 28.23 -2.36 9.22
N ALA A 193 28.65 -1.90 10.39
CA ALA A 193 30.05 -1.60 10.66
C ALA A 193 30.50 -2.52 11.80
N GLU A 194 31.32 -3.48 11.41
CA GLU A 194 32.17 -4.30 12.25
C GLU A 194 32.96 -3.41 13.22
N ASP A 195 32.78 -3.58 14.53
CA ASP A 195 33.93 -3.58 15.43
C ASP A 195 33.73 -4.59 16.56
N GLY A 196 34.12 -5.82 16.25
CA GLY A 196 34.63 -6.70 17.28
C GLY A 196 36.02 -6.22 17.69
N LYS A 197 36.09 -5.36 18.72
CA LYS A 197 36.99 -5.43 19.88
C LYS A 197 36.82 -4.27 20.84
#